data_AF-A0A7S0FAD2-F1
#
_entry.id   AF-A0A7S0FAD2-F1
#
_cell.length_a   1.000
_cell.length_b   1.000
_cell.length_c   1.000
_cell.angle_alpha   90.00
_cell.angle_beta   90.00
_cell.angle_gamma   90.00
#
_symmetry.space_group_name_H-M   'P 1'
#
loop_
_entity.id
_entity.type
_entity.pdbx_description
1 polymer ?
#
loop_
_entity_poly.entity_id
_entity_poly.type
_entity_poly.pdbx_seq_one_letter_code
_entity_poly.pdbx_strand_id
1 'polypeptide(L)'
;MKMAQKKPYVAWNKVFRFDMTPASFLEADHGLEDVKAVEDELIKWEFDHGFTIEDVELVVEAMAQTGKEPTFCMGNDKPLAILSERPHVLYDYFTQRFAQVTNPAIDPYREALVMSVEVHLGRQGNLMAESPTFFENSMMNNRLLRIASPFLNEAELSAIKASGLLTVELSARYSFEPGPDSL
;
A
#
# COMPACT_ATOMS: atom_id res chain seq x y z
N MET A 1 -1.66 -1.57 -35.59
CA MET A 1 -2.61 -0.51 -35.19
C MET A 1 -4.10 -0.86 -35.35
N LYS A 2 -4.52 -1.88 -36.12
CA LYS A 2 -5.96 -2.20 -36.35
C LYS A 2 -6.80 -2.44 -35.08
N MET A 3 -6.21 -3.01 -34.01
CA MET A 3 -6.94 -3.28 -32.75
C MET A 3 -7.28 -2.02 -31.96
N ALA A 4 -6.37 -1.05 -31.87
CA ALA A 4 -6.58 0.19 -31.12
C ALA A 4 -7.66 1.09 -31.73
N GLN A 5 -7.95 0.92 -33.02
CA GLN A 5 -8.96 1.69 -33.76
C GLN A 5 -10.36 1.05 -33.71
N LYS A 6 -10.51 -0.16 -33.15
CA LYS A 6 -11.81 -0.85 -33.11
C LYS A 6 -12.85 -0.09 -32.30
N LYS A 7 -12.44 0.57 -31.21
CA LYS A 7 -13.31 1.28 -30.27
C LYS A 7 -12.60 2.54 -29.74
N PRO A 8 -13.34 3.54 -29.24
CA PRO A 8 -12.77 4.81 -28.82
C PRO A 8 -12.15 4.72 -27.41
N TYR A 9 -11.16 3.84 -27.22
CA TYR A 9 -10.53 3.58 -25.91
C TYR A 9 -10.00 4.84 -25.21
N VAL A 10 -9.43 5.77 -25.98
CA VAL A 10 -8.93 7.06 -25.44
C VAL A 10 -10.08 7.90 -24.87
N ALA A 11 -11.22 7.93 -25.54
CA ALA A 11 -12.39 8.66 -25.05
C ALA A 11 -12.94 8.02 -23.76
N TRP A 12 -12.98 6.69 -23.71
CA TRP A 12 -13.41 5.96 -22.51
C TRP A 12 -12.49 6.22 -21.31
N ASN A 13 -11.17 6.18 -21.50
CA ASN A 13 -10.24 6.46 -20.42
C ASN A 13 -10.42 7.88 -19.86
N LYS A 14 -10.70 8.88 -20.70
CA LYS A 14 -10.95 10.26 -20.24
C LYS A 14 -12.22 10.42 -19.41
N VAL A 15 -13.23 9.57 -19.63
CA VAL A 15 -14.53 9.66 -18.94
C VAL A 15 -14.55 8.81 -17.67
N PHE A 16 -13.94 7.63 -17.72
CA PHE A 16 -14.08 6.61 -16.68
C PHE A 16 -12.87 6.48 -15.76
N ARG A 17 -11.73 7.08 -16.11
CA ARG A 17 -10.54 7.14 -15.26
C ARG A 17 -10.26 8.57 -14.88
N PHE A 18 -9.93 8.78 -13.61
CA PHE A 18 -9.34 10.03 -13.15
C PHE A 18 -8.07 9.73 -12.37
N ASP A 19 -7.13 10.64 -12.47
CA ASP A 19 -5.80 10.47 -11.90
C ASP A 19 -5.72 11.27 -10.61
N MET A 20 -5.13 10.67 -9.59
CA MET A 20 -4.84 11.37 -8.34
C MET A 20 -3.69 12.34 -8.53
N THR A 21 -3.80 13.52 -7.92
CA THR A 21 -2.66 14.42 -7.74
C THR A 21 -1.89 14.02 -6.48
N PRO A 22 -0.59 13.73 -6.56
CA PRO A 22 0.23 13.47 -5.38
C PRO A 22 0.18 14.68 -4.43
N ALA A 23 0.04 14.42 -3.14
CA ALA A 23 0.00 15.48 -2.13
C ALA A 23 1.34 15.59 -1.40
N SER A 24 1.69 16.79 -0.93
CA SER A 24 2.89 17.00 -0.14
C SER A 24 2.75 16.33 1.23
N PHE A 25 3.81 15.64 1.68
CA PHE A 25 3.87 15.11 3.04
C PHE A 25 3.80 16.20 4.11
N LEU A 26 4.31 17.41 3.82
CA LEU A 26 4.36 18.52 4.78
C LEU A 26 3.03 19.26 4.94
N GLU A 27 2.14 19.13 3.96
CA GLU A 27 0.84 19.79 3.95
C GLU A 27 -0.26 18.89 4.54
N ALA A 28 0.09 17.64 4.85
CA ALA A 28 -0.82 16.71 5.49
C ALA A 28 -1.07 17.13 6.95
N ASP A 29 -2.33 17.07 7.35
CA ASP A 29 -2.66 17.14 8.77
C ASP A 29 -2.20 15.83 9.43
N HIS A 30 -1.12 15.93 10.21
CA HIS A 30 -0.57 14.79 10.93
C HIS A 30 -1.26 14.56 12.29
N GLY A 31 -2.23 15.40 12.68
CA GLY A 31 -2.89 15.32 13.99
C GLY A 31 -1.94 15.60 15.17
N LEU A 32 -0.83 16.29 14.92
CA LEU A 32 0.23 16.54 15.91
C LEU A 32 0.04 17.92 16.56
N GLU A 33 -0.88 18.02 17.52
CA GLU A 33 -1.11 19.28 18.26
C GLU A 33 -0.09 19.52 19.40
N ASP A 34 0.43 18.46 20.02
CA ASP A 34 1.45 18.52 21.09
C ASP A 34 2.56 17.47 20.86
N VAL A 35 3.74 17.95 20.47
CA VAL A 35 4.90 17.11 20.12
C VAL A 35 5.33 16.18 21.28
N LYS A 36 5.18 16.60 22.54
CA LYS A 36 5.60 15.78 23.69
C LYS A 36 4.57 14.72 24.07
N ALA A 37 3.29 15.07 24.04
CA ALA A 37 2.23 14.09 24.26
C ALA A 37 2.24 13.02 23.15
N VAL A 38 2.54 13.45 21.92
CA VAL A 38 2.74 12.56 20.78
C VAL A 38 3.93 11.63 21.01
N GLU A 39 5.04 12.11 21.57
CA GLU A 39 6.25 11.27 21.77
C GLU A 39 5.97 10.10 22.72
N ASP A 40 5.33 10.35 23.87
CA ASP A 40 4.97 9.30 24.82
C ASP A 40 3.92 8.32 24.23
N GLU A 41 2.95 8.83 23.47
CA GLU A 41 1.96 8.00 22.78
C GLU A 41 2.58 7.18 21.64
N LEU A 42 3.52 7.76 20.89
CA LEU A 42 4.21 7.12 19.77
C LEU A 42 5.02 5.93 20.25
N ILE A 43 5.83 6.09 21.29
CA ILE A 43 6.63 4.98 21.84
C ILE A 43 5.72 3.83 22.28
N LYS A 44 4.59 4.15 22.90
CA LYS A 44 3.61 3.14 23.29
C LYS A 44 3.01 2.45 22.07
N TRP A 45 2.64 3.20 21.03
CA TRP A 45 2.10 2.63 19.80
C TRP A 45 3.13 1.76 19.08
N GLU A 46 4.37 2.20 18.95
CA GLU A 46 5.47 1.43 18.38
C GLU A 46 5.64 0.09 19.11
N PHE A 47 5.69 0.14 20.45
CA PHE A 47 5.78 -1.04 21.27
C PHE A 47 4.59 -2.00 21.10
N ASP A 48 3.35 -1.47 21.12
CA ASP A 48 2.13 -2.25 20.97
C ASP A 48 2.05 -2.92 19.57
N HIS A 49 2.68 -2.33 18.55
CA HIS A 49 2.77 -2.91 17.19
C HIS A 49 4.03 -3.74 16.95
N GLY A 50 4.86 -3.95 17.97
CA GLY A 50 6.05 -4.80 17.91
C GLY A 50 7.28 -4.16 17.25
N PHE A 51 7.34 -2.84 17.12
CA PHE A 51 8.55 -2.14 16.70
C PHE A 51 9.61 -2.21 17.79
N THR A 52 10.83 -2.50 17.38
CA THR A 52 12.02 -2.41 18.24
C THR A 52 12.82 -1.15 17.93
N ILE A 53 13.67 -0.76 18.87
CA ILE A 53 14.62 0.35 18.66
C ILE A 53 15.50 0.07 17.44
N GLU A 54 15.91 -1.19 17.24
CA GLU A 54 16.70 -1.60 16.08
C GLU A 54 15.95 -1.39 14.76
N ASP A 55 14.63 -1.63 14.72
CA ASP A 55 13.82 -1.39 13.52
C ASP A 55 13.77 0.11 13.18
N VAL A 56 13.62 0.96 14.18
CA VAL A 56 13.57 2.41 13.98
C VAL A 56 14.92 2.96 13.54
N GLU A 57 15.99 2.68 14.30
CA GLU A 57 17.33 3.24 14.06
C GLU A 57 17.99 2.65 12.80
N LEU A 58 17.88 1.34 12.59
CA LEU A 58 18.62 0.68 11.50
C LEU A 58 17.84 0.62 10.18
N VAL A 59 16.51 0.69 10.23
CA VAL A 59 15.65 0.56 9.05
C VAL A 59 14.93 1.86 8.73
N VAL A 60 14.09 2.37 9.62
CA VAL A 60 13.25 3.55 9.35
C VAL A 60 14.10 4.81 9.16
N GLU A 61 15.02 5.09 10.07
CA GLU A 61 15.90 6.26 10.00
C GLU A 61 16.79 6.23 8.75
N ALA A 62 17.36 5.07 8.42
CA ALA A 62 18.17 4.88 7.22
C ALA A 62 17.37 5.16 5.93
N MET A 63 16.12 4.67 5.85
CA MET A 63 15.23 4.95 4.72
C MET A 63 14.88 6.44 4.63
N ALA A 64 14.59 7.08 5.77
CA ALA A 64 14.23 8.50 5.81
C ALA A 64 15.39 9.41 5.39
N GLN A 65 16.63 9.10 5.81
CA GLN A 65 17.81 9.91 5.50
C GLN A 65 18.32 9.72 4.07
N THR A 66 18.35 8.47 3.60
CA THR A 66 19.02 8.12 2.34
C THR A 66 18.08 7.91 1.16
N GLY A 67 16.78 7.76 1.42
CA GLY A 67 15.78 7.39 0.43
C GLY A 67 15.98 5.98 -0.14
N LYS A 68 16.70 5.11 0.58
CA LYS A 68 17.01 3.72 0.20
C LYS A 68 16.86 2.79 1.38
N GLU A 69 16.53 1.53 1.11
CA GLU A 69 16.58 0.49 2.13
C GLU A 69 18.01 0.31 2.67
N PRO A 70 18.18 -0.03 3.95
CA PRO A 70 19.49 -0.30 4.54
C PRO A 70 20.14 -1.54 3.92
N THR A 71 21.46 -1.49 3.74
CA THR A 71 22.25 -2.64 3.31
C THR A 71 22.93 -3.31 4.50
N PHE A 72 22.65 -4.60 4.69
CA PHE A 72 23.30 -5.42 5.72
C PHE A 72 24.24 -6.46 5.10
N CYS A 73 25.04 -7.10 5.95
CA CYS A 73 25.91 -8.21 5.57
C CYS A 73 25.71 -9.39 6.54
N MET A 74 26.28 -10.56 6.17
CA MET A 74 26.09 -11.84 6.85
C MET A 74 24.70 -12.46 6.63
N GLY A 75 24.55 -13.75 6.96
CA GLY A 75 23.28 -14.46 6.87
C GLY A 75 22.36 -14.12 8.03
N ASN A 76 21.06 -14.43 7.87
CA ASN A 76 20.12 -14.36 8.98
C ASN A 76 20.34 -15.54 9.93
N ASP A 77 20.94 -15.28 11.09
CA ASP A 77 21.19 -16.26 12.16
C ASP A 77 20.07 -16.27 13.23
N LYS A 78 18.97 -15.55 12.99
CA LYS A 78 17.78 -15.62 13.86
C LYS A 78 17.08 -16.98 13.64
N PRO A 79 16.53 -17.60 14.71
CA PRO A 79 15.68 -18.77 14.54
C PRO A 79 14.47 -18.44 13.65
N LEU A 80 13.88 -19.47 13.03
CA LEU A 80 12.58 -19.30 12.36
C LEU A 80 11.57 -18.76 13.37
N ALA A 81 10.68 -17.85 12.93
CA ALA A 81 9.73 -17.18 13.83
C ALA A 81 8.93 -18.16 14.70
N ILE A 82 8.52 -19.31 14.14
CA ILE A 82 7.79 -20.37 14.85
C ILE A 82 8.62 -21.14 15.91
N LEU A 83 9.95 -21.11 15.80
CA LEU A 83 10.86 -21.77 16.73
C LEU A 83 11.48 -20.80 17.75
N SER A 84 11.22 -19.50 17.59
CA SER A 84 11.76 -18.46 18.45
C SER A 84 10.98 -18.38 19.76
N GLU A 85 11.70 -18.10 20.85
CA GLU A 85 11.09 -17.81 22.15
C GLU A 85 10.64 -16.34 22.27
N ARG A 86 11.01 -15.49 21.31
CA ARG A 86 10.63 -14.07 21.28
C ARG A 86 9.34 -13.86 20.50
N PRO A 87 8.54 -12.83 20.84
CA PRO A 87 7.37 -12.47 20.03
C PRO A 87 7.82 -12.02 18.63
N HIS A 88 7.08 -12.47 17.62
CA HIS A 88 7.32 -12.13 16.22
C HIS A 88 6.08 -11.52 15.60
N VAL A 89 6.30 -10.53 14.76
CA VAL A 89 5.28 -9.89 13.91
C VAL A 89 4.81 -10.84 12.82
N LEU A 90 3.55 -10.68 12.36
CA LEU A 90 2.93 -11.61 11.43
C LEU A 90 3.72 -11.76 10.11
N TYR A 91 4.35 -10.69 9.64
CA TYR A 91 5.09 -10.70 8.39
C TYR A 91 6.40 -11.52 8.44
N ASP A 92 6.95 -11.83 9.62
CA ASP A 92 8.13 -12.70 9.77
C ASP A 92 7.86 -14.16 9.35
N TYR A 93 6.58 -14.56 9.33
CA TYR A 93 6.16 -15.90 8.93
C TYR A 93 6.04 -16.05 7.41
N PHE A 94 6.07 -14.95 6.66
CA PHE A 94 5.93 -14.95 5.21
C PHE A 94 7.30 -14.76 4.54
N THR A 95 7.71 -15.73 3.75
CA THR A 95 8.95 -15.65 2.97
C THR A 95 8.65 -15.20 1.54
N GLN A 96 9.43 -14.24 1.04
CA GLN A 96 9.30 -13.77 -0.35
C GLN A 96 9.73 -14.87 -1.31
N ARG A 97 8.85 -15.21 -2.25
CA ARG A 97 9.14 -16.18 -3.31
C ARG A 97 9.96 -15.50 -4.41
N PHE A 98 10.93 -16.22 -4.96
CA PHE A 98 11.69 -15.79 -6.12
C PHE A 98 11.61 -16.82 -7.25
N ALA A 99 11.86 -16.37 -8.47
CA ALA A 99 11.90 -17.22 -9.65
C ALA A 99 13.29 -17.81 -9.84
N GLN A 100 13.36 -19.10 -10.21
CA GLN A 100 14.61 -19.77 -10.51
C GLN A 100 14.41 -20.73 -11.69
N VAL A 101 15.32 -20.71 -12.66
CA VAL A 101 15.34 -21.53 -13.89
C VAL A 101 14.15 -21.29 -14.85
N THR A 102 12.91 -21.39 -14.36
CA THR A 102 11.68 -21.38 -15.17
C THR A 102 11.38 -20.03 -15.81
N ASN A 103 11.71 -18.94 -15.11
CA ASN A 103 11.56 -17.57 -15.58
C ASN A 103 12.64 -16.70 -14.94
N PRO A 104 13.29 -15.80 -15.72
CA PRO A 104 14.32 -14.92 -15.19
C PRO A 104 13.73 -13.84 -14.28
N ALA A 105 14.50 -13.40 -13.29
CA ALA A 105 14.21 -12.19 -12.53
C ALA A 105 14.46 -10.94 -13.40
N ILE A 106 13.66 -9.89 -13.18
CA ILE A 106 13.79 -8.60 -13.86
C ILE A 106 14.73 -7.70 -13.03
N ASP A 107 15.60 -6.93 -13.67
CA ASP A 107 16.42 -5.93 -12.98
C ASP A 107 15.60 -4.66 -12.68
N PRO A 108 15.26 -4.37 -11.40
CA PRO A 108 14.37 -3.25 -11.07
C PRO A 108 15.00 -1.87 -11.32
N TYR A 109 16.32 -1.77 -11.49
CA TYR A 109 17.00 -0.51 -11.77
C TYR A 109 17.22 -0.30 -13.27
N ARG A 110 17.72 -1.32 -13.96
CA ARG A 110 18.03 -1.23 -15.40
C ARG A 110 16.80 -1.35 -16.28
N GLU A 111 15.79 -2.09 -15.82
CA GLU A 111 14.55 -2.36 -16.56
C GLU A 111 13.32 -1.70 -15.92
N ALA A 112 13.53 -0.63 -15.13
CA ALA A 112 12.46 0.08 -14.42
C ALA A 112 11.29 0.53 -15.35
N LEU A 113 11.57 0.83 -16.62
CA LEU A 113 10.57 1.29 -17.60
C LEU A 113 9.49 0.24 -17.92
N VAL A 114 9.79 -1.05 -17.75
CA VAL A 114 8.81 -2.13 -17.99
C VAL A 114 8.05 -2.53 -16.72
N MET A 115 8.35 -1.89 -15.59
CA MET A 115 7.69 -2.11 -14.30
C MET A 115 6.75 -0.94 -13.98
N SER A 116 5.70 -1.22 -13.20
CA SER A 116 4.80 -0.20 -12.68
C SER A 116 4.25 -0.63 -11.32
N VAL A 117 4.16 0.34 -10.41
CA VAL A 117 3.50 0.21 -9.09
C VAL A 117 2.16 0.94 -9.06
N GLU A 118 1.65 1.34 -10.22
CA GLU A 118 0.36 2.02 -10.35
C GLU A 118 -0.79 1.11 -9.89
N VAL A 119 -1.70 1.66 -9.11
CA VAL A 119 -2.90 0.97 -8.62
C VAL A 119 -4.15 1.69 -9.11
N HIS A 120 -5.19 0.91 -9.41
CA HIS A 120 -6.51 1.43 -9.78
C HIS A 120 -7.52 1.06 -8.70
N LEU A 121 -8.13 2.07 -8.08
CA LEU A 121 -9.16 1.94 -7.07
C LEU A 121 -10.54 2.15 -7.69
N GLY A 122 -11.50 1.29 -7.33
CA GLY A 122 -12.88 1.34 -7.82
C GLY A 122 -13.37 -0.01 -8.33
N ARG A 123 -14.59 -0.02 -8.84
CA ARG A 123 -15.24 -1.27 -9.27
C ARG A 123 -14.61 -1.79 -10.56
N GLN A 124 -14.07 -3.01 -10.52
CA GLN A 124 -13.59 -3.69 -11.72
C GLN A 124 -14.76 -4.06 -12.65
N GLY A 125 -14.60 -3.76 -13.94
CA GLY A 125 -15.59 -4.07 -14.97
C GLY A 125 -15.56 -5.55 -15.39
N ASN A 126 -16.55 -5.95 -16.19
CA ASN A 126 -16.58 -7.30 -16.77
C ASN A 126 -15.56 -7.46 -17.90
N LEU A 127 -14.63 -8.40 -17.76
CA LEU A 127 -13.58 -8.69 -18.75
C LEU A 127 -14.13 -9.14 -20.13
N MET A 128 -15.31 -9.78 -20.15
CA MET A 128 -15.94 -10.27 -21.39
C MET A 128 -16.83 -9.23 -22.07
N ALA A 129 -17.11 -8.10 -21.41
CA ALA A 129 -17.91 -7.04 -21.99
C ALA A 129 -17.05 -6.22 -22.95
N GLU A 130 -17.46 -6.14 -24.22
CA GLU A 130 -16.69 -5.39 -25.20
C GLU A 130 -16.95 -3.88 -25.19
N SER A 131 -17.91 -3.41 -24.40
CA SER A 131 -18.23 -1.99 -24.20
C SER A 131 -18.15 -1.68 -22.71
N PRO A 132 -17.79 -0.45 -22.31
CA PRO A 132 -17.99 0.04 -20.95
C PRO A 132 -19.48 0.26 -20.65
N THR A 133 -20.37 -0.64 -21.06
CA THR A 133 -21.81 -0.64 -20.69
C THR A 133 -22.01 -0.62 -19.17
N PHE A 134 -21.02 -1.13 -18.44
CA PHE A 134 -20.97 -1.06 -16.99
C PHE A 134 -20.83 0.37 -16.44
N PHE A 135 -20.29 1.29 -17.24
CA PHE A 135 -20.10 2.69 -16.90
C PHE A 135 -21.14 3.63 -17.54
N GLU A 136 -22.06 3.11 -18.37
CA GLU A 136 -23.12 3.90 -19.01
C GLU A 136 -24.18 4.37 -18.02
N ASN A 137 -24.35 3.69 -16.88
CA ASN A 137 -25.13 4.21 -15.77
C ASN A 137 -24.30 5.25 -15.00
N SER A 138 -24.34 6.50 -15.47
CA SER A 138 -23.74 7.68 -14.83
C SER A 138 -24.24 7.94 -13.40
N MET A 139 -25.25 7.20 -12.91
CA MET A 139 -25.75 7.27 -11.53
C MET A 139 -25.02 6.33 -10.56
N MET A 140 -24.20 5.40 -11.04
CA MET A 140 -23.39 4.53 -10.17
C MET A 140 -21.94 4.95 -10.28
N ASN A 141 -21.29 5.23 -9.14
CA ASN A 141 -19.88 5.62 -8.98
C ASN A 141 -18.90 4.55 -9.49
N ASN A 142 -18.95 4.22 -10.78
CA ASN A 142 -18.18 3.15 -11.40
C ASN A 142 -16.86 3.64 -12.01
N ARG A 143 -16.41 4.87 -11.71
CA ARG A 143 -15.11 5.37 -12.19
C ARG A 143 -13.95 4.70 -11.47
N LEU A 144 -12.79 4.66 -12.12
CA LEU A 144 -11.54 4.19 -11.53
C LEU A 144 -10.65 5.39 -11.17
N LEU A 145 -10.17 5.41 -9.93
CA LEU A 145 -9.12 6.33 -9.49
C LEU A 145 -7.77 5.67 -9.71
N ARG A 146 -6.89 6.31 -10.48
CA ARG A 146 -5.51 5.89 -10.69
C ARG A 146 -4.61 6.56 -9.68
N ILE A 147 -3.90 5.76 -8.87
CA ILE A 147 -2.86 6.21 -7.94
C ILE A 147 -1.50 5.71 -8.42
N ALA A 148 -0.48 6.55 -8.31
CA ALA A 148 0.85 6.27 -8.86
C ALA A 148 1.60 5.18 -8.08
N SER A 149 1.30 5.01 -6.80
CA SER A 149 1.95 4.09 -5.86
C SER A 149 0.94 3.53 -4.86
N PRO A 150 1.11 2.31 -4.34
CA PRO A 150 0.33 1.81 -3.21
C PRO A 150 0.68 2.49 -1.87
N PHE A 151 1.80 3.22 -1.80
CA PHE A 151 2.18 3.99 -0.63
C PHE A 151 1.51 5.36 -0.68
N LEU A 152 0.73 5.68 0.35
CA LEU A 152 -0.09 6.88 0.45
C LEU A 152 0.28 7.62 1.73
N ASN A 153 0.33 8.95 1.65
CA ASN A 153 0.36 9.80 2.85
C ASN A 153 -1.06 10.14 3.34
N GLU A 154 -1.18 10.81 4.49
CA GLU A 154 -2.48 11.13 5.09
C GLU A 154 -3.32 12.11 4.25
N ALA A 155 -2.67 13.08 3.59
CA ALA A 155 -3.35 13.99 2.65
C ALA A 155 -3.89 13.23 1.42
N GLU A 156 -3.13 12.26 0.93
CA GLU A 156 -3.55 11.39 -0.17
C GLU A 156 -4.71 10.48 0.26
N LEU A 157 -4.62 9.84 1.42
CA LEU A 157 -5.67 8.97 1.94
C LEU A 157 -6.98 9.74 2.16
N SER A 158 -6.92 10.94 2.73
CA SER A 158 -8.08 11.81 2.91
C SER A 158 -8.66 12.29 1.57
N ALA A 159 -7.81 12.61 0.59
CA ALA A 159 -8.26 12.95 -0.77
C ALA A 159 -8.97 11.77 -1.47
N ILE A 160 -8.53 10.53 -1.25
CA ILE A 160 -9.22 9.32 -1.73
C ILE A 160 -10.61 9.20 -1.08
N LYS A 161 -10.71 9.39 0.24
CA LYS A 161 -12.00 9.41 0.94
C LYS A 161 -12.95 10.48 0.37
N ALA A 162 -12.42 11.63 -0.06
CA ALA A 162 -13.18 12.72 -0.66
C ALA A 162 -13.41 12.58 -2.19
N SER A 163 -12.89 11.54 -2.84
CA SER A 163 -12.83 11.46 -4.30
C SER A 163 -14.16 11.09 -4.98
N GLY A 164 -15.23 10.88 -4.20
CA GLY A 164 -16.54 10.42 -4.68
C GLY A 164 -16.63 8.91 -4.96
N LEU A 165 -15.57 8.14 -4.66
CA LEU A 165 -15.66 6.69 -4.60
C LEU A 165 -16.47 6.26 -3.37
N LEU A 166 -17.11 5.09 -3.45
CA LEU A 166 -17.77 4.52 -2.28
C LEU A 166 -16.71 3.98 -1.32
N THR A 167 -16.46 4.70 -0.23
CA THR A 167 -15.51 4.31 0.82
C THR A 167 -16.24 3.95 2.10
N VAL A 168 -15.83 2.85 2.74
CA VAL A 168 -16.32 2.41 4.05
C VAL A 168 -15.12 2.18 4.95
N GLU A 169 -15.16 2.72 6.16
CA GLU A 169 -14.14 2.49 7.18
C GLU A 169 -14.56 1.32 8.07
N LEU A 170 -13.69 0.33 8.18
CA LEU A 170 -13.91 -0.86 9.00
C LEU A 170 -12.82 -0.92 10.07
N SER A 171 -13.23 -1.00 11.34
CA SER A 171 -12.29 -1.19 12.44
C SER A 171 -11.68 -2.59 12.37
N ALA A 172 -10.34 -2.66 12.38
CA ALA A 172 -9.60 -3.90 12.59
C ALA A 172 -9.30 -4.19 14.08
N ARG A 173 -9.79 -3.34 15.00
CA ARG A 173 -9.65 -3.53 16.44
C ARG A 173 -10.69 -4.50 16.96
N TYR A 174 -10.31 -5.30 17.96
CA TYR A 174 -11.20 -6.16 18.72
C TYR A 174 -11.07 -5.85 20.21
N SER A 175 -12.13 -6.11 20.97
CA SER A 175 -12.09 -6.00 22.43
C SER A 175 -11.35 -7.21 22.99
N PHE A 176 -10.45 -6.97 23.94
CA PHE A 176 -9.82 -8.06 24.68
C PHE A 176 -10.86 -8.71 25.61
N GLU A 177 -11.24 -9.95 25.31
CA GLU A 177 -12.10 -10.76 26.18
C GLU A 177 -11.34 -12.03 26.60
N PRO A 178 -11.25 -12.34 27.91
CA PRO A 178 -10.57 -13.55 28.35
C PRO A 178 -11.39 -14.78 27.95
N GLY A 179 -10.84 -15.60 27.05
CA GLY A 179 -11.48 -16.84 26.62
C GLY A 179 -10.78 -17.50 25.43
N PRO A 180 -11.02 -18.79 25.19
CA PRO A 180 -10.40 -19.54 24.09
C PRO A 180 -10.90 -19.12 22.70
N ASP A 181 -12.04 -18.42 22.62
CA ASP A 181 -12.64 -17.96 21.37
C ASP A 181 -12.23 -16.52 20.99
N SER A 182 -11.42 -15.84 21.82
CA SER A 182 -10.79 -14.57 21.45
C SER A 182 -9.64 -14.83 20.49
N LEU A 183 -9.45 -13.90 19.54
CA LEU A 183 -8.18 -13.75 18.83
C LEU A 183 -7.04 -13.44 19.80
#